data_AF-A0A951TDL7-F1
#
_entry.id   AF-A0A951TDL7-F1
#
_cell.length_a   1.000
_cell.length_b   1.000
_cell.length_c   1.000
_cell.angle_alpha   90.00
_cell.angle_beta   90.00
_cell.angle_gamma   90.00
#
_symmetry.space_group_name_H-M   'P 1'
#
loop_
_entity.id
_entity.type
_entity.pdbx_description
1 polymer ?
#
loop_
_entity_poly.entity_id
_entity_poly.type
_entity_poly.pdbx_seq_one_letter_code
_entity_poly.pdbx_strand_id
1 'polypeptide(L)'
;MRKVMMNLGLVVALVVLSASLSFGQTKQAPVSVTGKKVEATRGASKYERPTTDVVAPQPDNSRGSCCLNFDNYTGYYVDVWVDGTYRGRVSPYDYDGLCVGDGYTTWYAETAGGTYYWEGSGNCSGTYTLNLK
;
A
#
# COMPACT_ATOMS: atom_id res chain seq x y z
N MET A 1 -39.63 7.03 42.59
CA MET A 1 -38.17 7.23 42.74
C MET A 1 -37.34 6.01 42.34
N ARG A 2 -37.64 4.79 42.81
CA ARG A 2 -36.91 3.54 42.43
C ARG A 2 -36.81 3.27 40.92
N LYS A 3 -37.90 3.46 40.16
CA LYS A 3 -37.91 3.26 38.69
C LYS A 3 -37.11 4.33 37.92
N VAL A 4 -37.05 5.56 38.43
CA VAL A 4 -36.26 6.66 37.83
C VAL A 4 -34.77 6.43 38.06
N MET A 5 -34.38 5.97 39.24
CA MET A 5 -33.00 5.59 39.53
C MET A 5 -32.53 4.36 38.74
N MET A 6 -33.43 3.39 38.48
CA MET A 6 -33.10 2.20 37.68
C MET A 6 -32.92 2.52 36.19
N ASN A 7 -33.76 3.41 35.63
CA ASN A 7 -33.62 3.86 34.25
C ASN A 7 -32.41 4.78 34.04
N LEU A 8 -32.07 5.60 35.05
CA LEU A 8 -30.87 6.44 35.00
C LEU A 8 -29.57 5.59 35.03
N GLY A 9 -29.55 4.51 35.83
CA GLY A 9 -28.43 3.57 35.84
C GLY A 9 -28.23 2.85 34.50
N LEU A 10 -29.32 2.48 33.82
CA LEU A 10 -29.27 1.82 32.51
C LEU A 10 -28.74 2.75 31.40
N VAL A 11 -29.13 4.02 31.43
CA VAL A 11 -28.66 5.04 30.46
C VAL A 11 -27.18 5.34 30.67
N VAL A 12 -26.72 5.45 31.93
CA VAL A 12 -25.30 5.66 32.23
C VAL A 12 -24.46 4.44 31.78
N ALA A 13 -24.95 3.22 31.98
CA ALA A 13 -24.27 2.02 31.52
C ALA A 13 -24.15 1.94 29.98
N LEU A 14 -25.19 2.37 29.24
CA LEU A 14 -25.16 2.41 27.78
C LEU A 14 -24.18 3.46 27.21
N VAL A 15 -24.02 4.60 27.89
CA VAL A 15 -23.08 5.66 27.48
C VAL A 15 -21.63 5.26 27.75
N VAL A 16 -21.36 4.48 28.80
CA VAL A 16 -20.01 3.97 29.09
C VAL A 16 -19.62 2.85 28.13
N LEU A 17 -20.58 2.04 27.66
CA LEU A 17 -20.33 0.95 26.70
C LEU A 17 -20.09 1.43 25.25
N SER A 18 -20.62 2.59 24.87
CA SER A 18 -20.39 3.18 23.54
C SER A 18 -19.04 3.90 23.42
N ALA A 19 -18.42 4.29 24.54
CA ALA A 19 -17.12 4.95 24.54
C ALA A 19 -15.93 4.00 24.31
N SER A 20 -16.10 2.69 24.52
CA SER A 20 -15.04 1.68 24.41
C SER A 20 -14.95 0.99 23.03
N LEU A 21 -15.81 1.34 22.07
CA LEU A 21 -15.74 0.79 20.70
C LEU A 21 -14.90 1.62 19.73
N SER A 22 -14.32 2.74 20.19
CA SER A 22 -13.43 3.58 19.39
C SER A 22 -11.97 3.13 19.50
N PHE A 23 -11.70 1.82 19.41
CA PHE A 23 -10.35 1.35 19.08
C PHE A 23 -10.11 1.63 17.60
N GLY A 24 -9.75 2.89 17.32
CA GLY A 24 -9.40 3.36 15.98
C GLY A 24 -8.32 2.48 15.38
N GLN A 25 -8.53 2.07 14.14
CA GLN A 25 -7.54 1.42 13.30
C GLN A 25 -6.25 2.25 13.37
N THR A 26 -5.23 1.73 14.03
CA THR A 26 -3.94 2.41 14.12
C THR A 26 -3.39 2.45 12.70
N LYS A 27 -3.50 3.60 12.02
CA LYS A 27 -2.87 3.81 10.72
C LYS A 27 -1.39 3.53 10.92
N GLN A 28 -0.88 2.51 10.25
CA GLN A 28 0.55 2.23 10.28
C GLN A 28 1.29 3.46 9.76
N ALA A 29 2.35 3.85 10.44
CA ALA A 29 3.17 4.97 10.01
C ALA A 29 3.74 4.69 8.61
N PRO A 30 3.87 5.70 7.74
CA PRO A 30 4.55 5.53 6.46
C PRO A 30 5.97 5.00 6.66
N VAL A 31 6.36 4.04 5.85
CA VAL A 31 7.71 3.48 5.79
C VAL A 31 8.47 4.26 4.73
N SER A 32 9.49 5.02 5.13
CA SER A 32 10.40 5.66 4.19
C SER A 32 11.36 4.63 3.60
N VAL A 33 11.47 4.60 2.27
CA VAL A 33 12.35 3.68 1.55
C VAL A 33 13.29 4.49 0.65
N THR A 34 14.59 4.34 0.88
CA THR A 34 15.64 5.05 0.13
C THR A 34 16.01 4.28 -1.14
N GLY A 35 16.04 4.98 -2.26
CA GLY A 35 16.28 4.43 -3.59
C GLY A 35 17.74 4.02 -3.79
N LYS A 36 17.93 2.87 -4.40
CA LYS A 36 19.24 2.35 -4.81
C LYS A 36 19.45 2.69 -6.28
N LYS A 37 20.69 2.99 -6.70
CA LYS A 37 21.00 3.14 -8.13
C LYS A 37 20.92 1.78 -8.83
N VAL A 38 20.33 1.76 -10.02
CA VAL A 38 20.37 0.59 -10.90
C VAL A 38 21.79 0.47 -11.46
N GLU A 39 22.40 -0.71 -11.35
CA GLU A 39 23.71 -0.96 -11.96
C GLU A 39 23.55 -1.08 -13.48
N ALA A 40 24.36 -0.34 -14.24
CA ALA A 40 24.30 -0.31 -15.70
C ALA A 40 24.76 -1.64 -16.32
N THR A 41 23.85 -2.60 -16.37
CA THR A 41 24.00 -3.83 -17.15
C THR A 41 23.03 -3.81 -18.33
N ARG A 42 23.35 -4.51 -19.41
CA ARG A 42 22.51 -4.49 -20.62
C ARG A 42 21.16 -5.16 -20.29
N GLY A 43 20.06 -4.40 -20.26
CA GLY A 43 18.73 -4.89 -19.84
C GLY A 43 18.43 -4.73 -18.34
N ALA A 44 18.95 -3.68 -17.70
CA ALA A 44 19.07 -3.55 -16.24
C ALA A 44 17.78 -3.55 -15.39
N SER A 45 16.58 -3.48 -15.99
CA SER A 45 15.35 -3.53 -15.19
C SER A 45 15.12 -4.94 -14.66
N LYS A 46 14.79 -5.06 -13.36
CA LYS A 46 14.48 -6.37 -12.74
C LYS A 46 13.24 -7.02 -13.36
N TYR A 47 12.27 -6.19 -13.77
CA TYR A 47 11.02 -6.64 -14.38
C TYR A 47 10.68 -5.81 -15.62
N GLU A 48 10.00 -6.42 -16.58
CA GLU A 48 9.60 -5.73 -17.80
C GLU A 48 8.21 -5.11 -17.65
N ARG A 49 8.03 -3.92 -18.24
CA ARG A 49 6.72 -3.30 -18.38
C ARG A 49 6.06 -3.85 -19.65
N PRO A 50 4.77 -4.22 -19.63
CA PRO A 50 4.05 -4.57 -20.85
C PRO A 50 4.13 -3.43 -21.88
N THR A 51 4.47 -3.78 -23.12
CA THR A 51 4.55 -2.84 -24.26
C THR A 51 3.50 -3.13 -25.34
N THR A 52 2.78 -4.23 -25.20
CA THR A 52 1.68 -4.67 -26.05
C THR A 52 0.52 -5.11 -25.17
N ASP A 53 -0.65 -5.31 -25.78
CA ASP A 53 -1.79 -5.88 -25.08
C ASP A 53 -1.46 -7.31 -24.63
N VAL A 54 -1.61 -7.56 -23.33
CA VAL A 54 -1.43 -8.89 -22.72
C VAL A 54 -2.67 -9.22 -21.92
N VAL A 55 -3.29 -10.36 -22.22
CA VAL A 55 -4.45 -10.84 -21.47
C VAL A 55 -3.94 -11.41 -20.14
N ALA A 56 -4.31 -10.77 -19.04
CA ALA A 56 -4.06 -11.29 -17.70
C ALA A 56 -5.21 -12.21 -17.26
N PRO A 57 -4.95 -13.30 -16.51
CA PRO A 57 -6.01 -14.09 -15.91
C PRO A 57 -6.81 -13.22 -14.93
N GLN A 58 -8.13 -13.42 -14.90
CA GLN A 58 -8.96 -12.80 -13.88
C GLN A 58 -8.46 -13.24 -12.50
N PRO A 59 -8.30 -12.32 -11.53
CA PRO A 59 -7.91 -12.68 -10.18
C PRO A 59 -8.94 -13.65 -9.58
N ASP A 60 -8.44 -14.63 -8.82
CA ASP A 60 -9.28 -15.56 -8.08
C ASP A 60 -10.03 -14.80 -6.98
N ASN A 61 -11.36 -14.77 -7.08
CA ASN A 61 -12.25 -14.10 -6.11
C ASN A 61 -12.21 -14.75 -4.71
N SER A 62 -11.53 -15.88 -4.54
CA SER A 62 -11.30 -16.50 -3.24
C SER A 62 -10.37 -15.68 -2.33
N ARG A 63 -9.55 -14.80 -2.91
CA ARG A 63 -8.63 -13.92 -2.17
C ARG A 63 -9.29 -12.59 -1.88
N GLY A 64 -9.03 -12.04 -0.69
CA GLY A 64 -9.35 -10.63 -0.40
C GLY A 64 -8.52 -9.69 -1.27
N SER A 65 -8.72 -8.38 -1.09
CA SER A 65 -7.98 -7.35 -1.81
C SER A 65 -7.30 -6.40 -0.86
N CYS A 66 -6.07 -6.03 -1.17
CA CYS A 66 -5.34 -5.00 -0.44
C CYS A 66 -4.61 -4.06 -1.37
N CYS A 67 -4.36 -2.84 -0.91
CA CYS A 67 -3.67 -1.83 -1.69
C CYS A 67 -2.33 -1.48 -1.05
N LEU A 68 -1.29 -1.50 -1.88
CA LEU A 68 0.00 -0.92 -1.54
C LEU A 68 -0.07 0.56 -1.89
N ASN A 69 0.19 1.42 -0.91
CA ASN A 69 0.19 2.85 -1.14
C ASN A 69 1.61 3.35 -1.31
N PHE A 70 1.86 4.11 -2.37
CA PHE A 70 3.15 4.68 -2.67
C PHE A 70 3.05 6.20 -2.69
N ASP A 71 3.87 6.85 -1.87
CA ASP A 71 4.07 8.30 -1.86
C ASP A 71 5.41 8.58 -2.55
N ASN A 72 5.36 9.04 -3.79
CA ASN A 72 6.54 9.26 -4.60
C ASN A 72 7.14 10.62 -4.31
N TYR A 73 8.05 10.70 -3.36
CA TYR A 73 8.73 11.94 -2.98
C TYR A 73 9.90 12.31 -3.92
N THR A 74 9.88 11.81 -5.16
CA THR A 74 10.91 12.03 -6.17
C THR A 74 10.36 12.78 -7.38
N GLY A 75 11.26 13.38 -8.17
CA GLY A 75 10.95 14.03 -9.45
C GLY A 75 10.78 13.05 -10.63
N TYR A 76 10.76 11.74 -10.39
CA TYR A 76 10.70 10.73 -11.45
C TYR A 76 9.33 10.05 -11.49
N TYR A 77 8.90 9.64 -12.69
CA TYR A 77 7.85 8.62 -12.79
C TYR A 77 8.40 7.28 -12.32
N VAL A 78 7.62 6.56 -11.52
CA VAL A 78 8.03 5.28 -10.92
C VAL A 78 7.06 4.18 -11.35
N ASP A 79 7.58 3.19 -12.08
CA ASP A 79 6.87 1.96 -12.40
C ASP A 79 6.88 1.02 -11.21
N VAL A 80 5.77 0.34 -10.94
CA VAL A 80 5.63 -0.57 -9.80
C VAL A 80 5.20 -1.96 -10.26
N TRP A 81 5.88 -2.96 -9.70
CA TRP A 81 5.57 -4.37 -9.84
C TRP A 81 5.29 -4.97 -8.46
N VAL A 82 4.30 -5.85 -8.40
CA VAL A 82 3.99 -6.65 -7.21
C VAL A 82 4.06 -8.11 -7.62
N ASP A 83 4.89 -8.88 -6.91
CA ASP A 83 5.25 -10.27 -7.26
C ASP A 83 5.62 -10.43 -8.75
N GLY A 84 6.43 -9.49 -9.26
CA GLY A 84 6.90 -9.45 -10.64
C GLY A 84 5.85 -9.01 -11.68
N THR A 85 4.61 -8.76 -11.28
CA THR A 85 3.54 -8.29 -12.18
C THR A 85 3.42 -6.78 -12.12
N TYR A 86 3.47 -6.11 -13.27
CA TYR A 86 3.30 -4.65 -13.37
C TYR A 86 1.91 -4.23 -12.88
N ARG A 87 1.85 -3.23 -12.00
CA ARG A 87 0.61 -2.75 -11.38
C ARG A 87 0.26 -1.31 -11.74
N GLY A 88 1.24 -0.52 -12.16
CA GLY A 88 0.98 0.86 -12.54
C GLY A 88 2.22 1.72 -12.40
N ARG A 89 1.98 3.02 -12.54
CA ARG A 89 3.01 4.05 -12.49
C ARG A 89 2.54 5.18 -11.60
N VAL A 90 3.41 5.56 -10.67
CA VAL A 90 3.19 6.70 -9.78
C VAL A 90 3.85 7.94 -10.39
N SER A 91 3.12 9.04 -10.46
CA SER A 91 3.63 10.32 -10.96
C SER A 91 4.65 10.94 -9.99
N PRO A 92 5.56 11.82 -10.47
CA PRO A 92 6.44 12.58 -9.59
C PRO A 92 5.66 13.36 -8.52
N TYR A 93 6.12 13.33 -7.28
CA TYR A 93 5.52 14.04 -6.14
C TYR A 93 4.03 13.72 -5.90
N ASP A 94 3.61 12.52 -6.28
CA ASP A 94 2.22 12.07 -6.20
C ASP A 94 2.06 10.83 -5.33
N TYR A 95 0.82 10.58 -4.93
CA TYR A 95 0.42 9.43 -4.13
C TYR A 95 -0.51 8.53 -4.92
N ASP A 96 -0.22 7.23 -4.97
CA ASP A 96 -1.09 6.27 -5.64
C ASP A 96 -1.26 4.96 -4.85
N GLY A 97 -2.45 4.38 -4.95
CA GLY A 97 -2.84 3.13 -4.31
C GLY A 97 -2.97 2.01 -5.32
N LEU A 98 -2.06 1.05 -5.29
CA LEU A 98 -2.03 -0.08 -6.22
C LEU A 98 -2.60 -1.33 -5.55
N CYS A 99 -3.81 -1.70 -5.94
CA CYS A 99 -4.53 -2.81 -5.33
C CYS A 99 -4.20 -4.14 -6.00
N VAL A 100 -3.98 -5.16 -5.17
CA VAL A 100 -3.66 -6.53 -5.54
C VAL A 100 -4.51 -7.50 -4.70
N GLY A 101 -4.49 -8.78 -5.07
CA GLY A 101 -5.07 -9.82 -4.21
C GLY A 101 -4.25 -9.95 -2.92
N ASP A 102 -4.93 -10.26 -1.82
CA ASP A 102 -4.30 -10.49 -0.53
C ASP A 102 -3.24 -11.59 -0.61
N GLY A 103 -2.21 -11.47 0.23
CA GLY A 103 -1.12 -12.44 0.29
C GLY A 103 -0.02 -12.23 -0.74
N TYR A 104 0.13 -11.02 -1.28
CA TYR A 104 1.34 -10.69 -2.05
C TYR A 104 2.59 -10.87 -1.17
N THR A 105 3.75 -11.08 -1.81
CA THR A 105 4.99 -11.37 -1.07
C THR A 105 6.02 -10.25 -1.16
N THR A 106 6.15 -9.64 -2.35
CA THR A 106 7.17 -8.65 -2.64
C THR A 106 6.62 -7.56 -3.55
N TRP A 107 7.23 -6.38 -3.44
CA TRP A 107 7.05 -5.30 -4.39
C TRP A 107 8.40 -4.76 -4.84
N TYR A 108 8.41 -4.24 -6.06
CA TYR A 108 9.56 -3.61 -6.68
C TYR A 108 9.08 -2.36 -7.41
N ALA A 109 9.84 -1.29 -7.28
CA ALA A 109 9.56 -0.03 -7.94
C ALA A 109 10.84 0.46 -8.62
N GLU A 110 10.73 1.02 -9.81
CA GLU A 110 11.87 1.52 -10.57
C GLU A 110 11.50 2.81 -11.28
N THR A 111 12.42 3.76 -11.37
CA THR A 111 12.18 4.95 -12.18
C THR A 111 11.98 4.54 -13.64
N ALA A 112 11.06 5.21 -14.35
CA ALA A 112 10.74 4.89 -15.74
C ALA A 112 11.96 4.90 -16.69
N GLY A 113 13.03 5.61 -16.32
CA GLY A 113 14.31 5.66 -17.03
C GLY A 113 15.36 4.67 -16.53
N GLY A 114 15.00 3.75 -15.63
CA GLY A 114 15.87 2.71 -15.09
C GLY A 114 17.10 3.21 -14.34
N THR A 115 16.94 4.29 -13.56
CA THR A 115 18.06 4.94 -12.86
C THR A 115 18.13 4.55 -11.39
N TYR A 116 16.96 4.46 -10.74
CA TYR A 116 16.85 4.12 -9.33
C TYR A 116 15.75 3.07 -9.14
N TYR A 117 15.92 2.23 -8.12
CA TYR A 117 14.93 1.26 -7.72
C TYR A 117 14.73 1.22 -6.21
N TRP A 118 13.58 0.70 -5.82
CA TRP A 118 13.15 0.41 -4.45
C TRP A 118 12.54 -0.98 -4.43
N GLU A 119 12.65 -1.67 -3.31
CA GLU A 119 12.04 -2.98 -3.15
C GLU A 119 11.68 -3.22 -1.69
N GLY A 120 10.71 -4.09 -1.47
CA GLY A 120 10.29 -4.49 -0.15
C GLY A 120 9.49 -5.78 -0.17
N SER A 121 9.22 -6.27 1.03
CA SER A 121 8.35 -7.41 1.27
C SER A 121 7.26 -7.01 2.25
N GLY A 122 6.09 -7.62 2.12
CA GLY A 122 4.99 -7.34 3.03
C GLY A 122 3.74 -8.09 2.59
N ASN A 123 2.74 -8.09 3.47
CA ASN A 123 1.41 -8.60 3.16
C ASN A 123 0.39 -7.55 3.64
N CYS A 124 0.02 -6.67 2.72
CA CYS A 124 -1.19 -5.85 2.82
C CYS A 124 -1.29 -4.80 3.94
N SER A 125 -0.19 -4.18 4.35
CA SER A 125 -0.30 -3.00 5.20
C SER A 125 0.94 -2.10 5.10
N GLY A 126 0.71 -0.81 4.80
CA GLY A 126 1.75 0.21 4.76
C GLY A 126 1.56 1.27 3.66
N THR A 127 2.00 2.48 3.94
CA THR A 127 2.34 3.49 2.93
C THR A 127 3.85 3.50 2.77
N TYR A 128 4.37 3.42 1.56
CA TYR A 128 5.79 3.48 1.26
C TYR A 128 6.14 4.85 0.68
N THR A 129 6.93 5.64 1.40
CA THR A 129 7.43 6.91 0.88
C THR A 129 8.75 6.67 0.16
N LEU A 130 8.75 6.85 -1.16
CA LEU A 130 9.92 6.64 -2.01
C LEU A 130 10.79 7.90 -2.01
N ASN A 131 12.01 7.76 -1.49
CA ASN A 131 12.98 8.86 -1.39
C ASN A 131 14.31 8.50 -2.05
N LEU A 132 15.14 9.50 -2.33
CA LEU A 132 16.52 9.32 -2.85
C LEU A 132 17.60 9.63 -1.81
N LYS A 133 17.22 10.05 -0.60
CA LYS A 133 18.10 10.44 0.49
C LYS A 133 17.53 9.92 1.81
#